data_AF-A0A2N2W9V5-F1
#
_entry.id   AF-A0A2N2W9V5-F1
#
_cell.length_a   1.000
_cell.length_b   1.000
_cell.length_c   1.000
_cell.angle_alpha   90.00
_cell.angle_beta   90.00
_cell.angle_gamma   90.00
#
_symmetry.space_group_name_H-M   'P 1'
#
loop_
_entity.id
_entity.type
_entity.pdbx_description
1 polymer ?
#
loop_
_entity_poly.entity_id
_entity_poly.type
_entity_poly.pdbx_seq_one_letter_code
_entity_poly.pdbx_strand_id
1 'polypeptide(L)'
;MKLFETYVEMECLSQDVNSTTTFAVNKAMFHKLSNASYFIDSTIFIKYNMKDASEFDTAIYRFVHITDLLLMHLESDSIKIDYQKFPFLTYLTISESNIPVVFKNYYSCGSVKQISFVNCKIDTIKDGVLGFYNLIDFECSRTSDIVFDFLFSDFSNLEVLGLDYRSSRIPPGICFCRNLKALLLSINKKVPIPDCLNSLKINYKLIGRFEDSSTPSKTSL
;
A
#
# COMPACT_ATOMS: atom_id res chain seq x y z
N MET A 1 -35.47 -25.76 15.70
CA MET A 1 -34.77 -24.46 15.60
C MET A 1 -33.47 -24.72 14.87
N LYS A 2 -33.38 -24.33 13.59
CA LYS A 2 -32.22 -24.66 12.74
C LYS A 2 -31.01 -23.83 13.19
N LEU A 3 -29.98 -24.51 13.67
CA LEU A 3 -28.63 -23.97 13.82
C LEU A 3 -28.09 -23.67 12.42
N PHE A 4 -27.88 -22.40 12.10
CA PHE A 4 -27.12 -22.01 10.92
C PHE A 4 -25.64 -22.11 11.27
N GLU A 5 -25.01 -23.21 10.86
CA GLU A 5 -23.56 -23.36 10.80
C GLU A 5 -23.04 -22.48 9.65
N THR A 6 -22.55 -21.30 9.98
CA THR A 6 -21.80 -20.49 9.02
C THR A 6 -20.35 -20.99 9.01
N TYR A 7 -20.03 -21.85 8.05
CA TYR A 7 -18.66 -22.20 7.67
C TYR A 7 -17.89 -20.91 7.34
N VAL A 8 -16.76 -20.68 7.99
CA VAL A 8 -15.80 -19.62 7.64
C VAL A 8 -14.44 -20.27 7.50
N GLU A 9 -13.91 -20.29 6.28
CA GLU A 9 -12.60 -20.84 5.95
C GLU A 9 -11.50 -20.05 6.68
N MET A 10 -10.76 -20.75 7.55
CA MET A 10 -9.46 -20.32 8.03
C MET A 10 -8.41 -20.81 7.04
N GLU A 11 -7.87 -19.92 6.21
CA GLU A 11 -6.59 -20.21 5.54
C GLU A 11 -5.45 -19.84 6.51
N CYS A 12 -5.06 -20.79 7.35
CA CYS A 12 -3.84 -20.70 8.13
C CYS A 12 -2.67 -21.04 7.18
N LEU A 13 -1.94 -20.03 6.71
CA LEU A 13 -0.99 -20.21 5.60
C LEU A 13 0.39 -20.76 5.98
N SER A 14 0.69 -21.02 7.26
CA SER A 14 1.79 -21.93 7.63
C SER A 14 1.73 -22.33 9.10
N GLN A 15 2.02 -23.59 9.40
CA GLN A 15 2.45 -24.06 10.73
C GLN A 15 3.89 -24.57 10.58
N ASP A 16 4.85 -23.66 10.40
CA ASP A 16 6.25 -24.00 10.57
C ASP A 16 6.68 -23.72 12.02
N VAL A 17 7.55 -24.57 12.55
CA VAL A 17 7.89 -24.74 13.97
C VAL A 17 8.66 -23.54 14.58
N ASN A 18 8.82 -22.44 13.82
CA ASN A 18 9.26 -21.12 14.29
C ASN A 18 8.12 -20.06 14.29
N SER A 19 6.88 -20.55 14.20
CA SER A 19 5.55 -19.94 14.37
C SER A 19 5.39 -18.45 14.08
N THR A 20 5.61 -18.05 12.83
CA THR A 20 4.97 -16.84 12.29
C THR A 20 3.51 -17.16 12.04
N THR A 21 2.59 -16.57 12.82
CA THR A 21 1.16 -16.78 12.58
C THR A 21 0.62 -15.69 11.67
N THR A 22 0.11 -16.10 10.51
CA THR A 22 -0.52 -15.25 9.50
C THR A 22 -2.03 -15.44 9.55
N PHE A 23 -2.79 -14.36 9.70
CA PHE A 23 -4.25 -14.41 9.67
C PHE A 23 -4.84 -13.48 8.63
N ALA A 24 -5.80 -14.01 7.87
CA ALA A 24 -6.81 -13.22 7.19
C ALA A 24 -7.97 -13.02 8.17
N VAL A 25 -8.20 -11.78 8.62
CA VAL A 25 -9.26 -11.47 9.58
C VAL A 25 -10.33 -10.60 8.93
N ASN A 26 -11.58 -10.87 9.28
CA ASN A 26 -12.70 -9.94 9.15
C ASN A 26 -13.13 -9.48 10.55
N LYS A 27 -14.00 -8.47 10.63
CA LYS A 27 -14.45 -7.88 11.91
C LYS A 27 -14.98 -8.93 12.91
N ALA A 28 -15.72 -9.94 12.44
CA ALA A 28 -16.30 -10.98 13.30
C ALA A 28 -15.25 -11.95 13.88
N MET A 29 -14.21 -12.27 13.10
CA MET A 29 -13.10 -13.13 13.56
C MET A 29 -12.17 -12.38 14.50
N PHE A 30 -11.99 -11.08 14.27
CA PHE A 30 -11.05 -10.26 15.00
C PHE A 30 -11.36 -10.17 16.50
N HIS A 31 -12.64 -10.03 16.88
CA HIS A 31 -13.05 -10.02 18.29
C HIS A 31 -12.78 -11.34 19.03
N LYS A 32 -12.72 -12.48 18.32
CA LYS A 32 -12.38 -13.77 18.94
C LYS A 32 -10.87 -13.90 19.16
N LEU A 33 -10.06 -13.50 18.18
CA LEU A 33 -8.60 -13.64 18.23
C LEU A 33 -7.96 -12.59 19.13
N SER A 34 -8.47 -11.36 19.14
CA SER A 34 -7.94 -10.27 19.97
C SER A 34 -8.08 -10.49 21.47
N ASN A 35 -8.76 -11.54 21.93
CA ASN A 35 -8.87 -11.90 23.34
C ASN A 35 -7.96 -13.05 23.77
N ALA A 36 -7.25 -13.70 22.83
CA ALA A 36 -6.35 -14.81 23.13
C ALA A 36 -4.89 -14.31 23.16
N SER A 37 -4.31 -14.19 24.36
CA SER A 37 -2.97 -13.60 24.58
C SER A 37 -1.87 -14.22 23.72
N TYR A 38 -1.85 -15.55 23.60
CA TYR A 38 -0.86 -16.25 22.76
C TYR A 38 -0.84 -15.75 21.31
N PHE A 39 -2.01 -15.46 20.73
CA PHE A 39 -2.08 -14.94 19.36
C PHE A 39 -1.62 -13.49 19.27
N ILE A 40 -1.96 -12.68 20.27
CA ILE A 40 -1.54 -11.27 20.30
C ILE A 40 -0.01 -11.14 20.29
N ASP A 41 0.66 -11.95 21.10
CA ASP A 41 2.10 -11.84 21.31
C ASP A 41 2.93 -12.48 20.18
N SER A 42 2.38 -13.45 19.45
CA SER A 42 3.09 -14.19 18.39
C SER A 42 2.76 -13.74 16.96
N THR A 43 1.77 -12.87 16.77
CA THR A 43 1.38 -12.42 15.43
C THR A 43 2.31 -11.31 14.96
N ILE A 44 2.99 -11.57 13.84
CA ILE A 44 3.84 -10.58 13.16
C ILE A 44 3.23 -10.10 11.83
N PHE A 45 2.25 -10.83 11.28
CA PHE A 45 1.60 -10.51 10.02
C PHE A 45 0.07 -10.49 10.18
N ILE A 46 -0.57 -9.40 9.76
CA ILE A 46 -2.03 -9.31 9.67
C ILE A 46 -2.46 -8.95 8.26
N LYS A 47 -3.37 -9.74 7.70
CA LYS A 47 -4.18 -9.40 6.52
C LYS A 47 -5.58 -9.07 7.00
N TYR A 48 -5.95 -7.79 6.95
CA TYR A 48 -7.25 -7.31 7.40
C TYR A 48 -8.14 -6.95 6.21
N ASN A 49 -9.24 -7.69 6.05
CA ASN A 49 -10.27 -7.36 5.09
C ASN A 49 -11.24 -6.34 5.69
N MET A 50 -11.20 -5.12 5.16
CA MET A 50 -12.00 -3.97 5.60
C MET A 50 -13.27 -3.78 4.77
N LYS A 51 -13.67 -4.78 3.98
CA LYS A 51 -14.93 -4.75 3.24
C LYS A 51 -16.09 -4.47 4.20
N ASP A 52 -16.91 -3.50 3.83
CA ASP A 52 -18.07 -3.03 4.59
C ASP A 52 -17.72 -2.42 5.97
N ALA A 53 -16.43 -2.19 6.28
CA ALA A 53 -16.04 -1.53 7.52
C ALA A 53 -16.31 -0.02 7.44
N SER A 54 -17.00 0.52 8.44
CA SER A 54 -17.21 1.97 8.58
C SER A 54 -16.10 2.67 9.37
N GLU A 55 -15.24 1.90 10.05
CA GLU A 55 -14.16 2.37 10.92
C GLU A 55 -13.03 1.34 11.00
N PHE A 56 -11.85 1.76 11.45
CA PHE A 56 -10.74 0.86 11.75
C PHE A 56 -10.96 0.19 13.11
N ASP A 57 -10.76 -1.12 13.20
CA ASP A 57 -10.87 -1.85 14.46
C ASP A 57 -9.64 -1.58 15.32
N THR A 58 -9.79 -0.68 16.29
CA THR A 58 -8.67 -0.26 17.16
C THR A 58 -8.11 -1.38 18.03
N ALA A 59 -8.79 -2.51 18.19
CA ALA A 59 -8.20 -3.63 18.91
C ALA A 59 -7.05 -4.30 18.11
N ILE A 60 -6.86 -3.96 16.82
CA ILE A 60 -5.64 -4.31 16.04
C ILE A 60 -4.38 -3.74 16.70
N TYR A 61 -4.48 -2.62 17.41
CA TYR A 61 -3.35 -2.05 18.15
C TYR A 61 -2.83 -2.91 19.31
N ARG A 62 -3.56 -3.98 19.70
CA ARG A 62 -3.08 -4.92 20.73
C ARG A 62 -1.92 -5.78 20.23
N PHE A 63 -1.82 -5.99 18.91
CA PHE A 63 -0.81 -6.82 18.28
C PHE A 63 0.49 -6.03 18.11
N VAL A 64 1.18 -5.81 19.23
CA VAL A 64 2.31 -4.89 19.31
C VAL A 64 3.53 -5.34 18.51
N HIS A 65 3.62 -6.62 18.14
CA HIS A 65 4.75 -7.22 17.41
C HIS A 65 4.56 -7.31 15.89
N ILE A 66 3.48 -6.74 15.34
CA ILE A 66 3.25 -6.76 13.89
C ILE A 66 4.40 -6.04 13.17
N THR A 67 4.98 -6.74 12.20
CA THR A 67 5.92 -6.23 11.22
C THR A 67 5.26 -5.99 9.88
N ASP A 68 4.15 -6.67 9.58
CA ASP A 68 3.51 -6.68 8.27
C ASP A 68 2.00 -6.48 8.41
N LEU A 69 1.49 -5.39 7.82
CA LEU A 69 0.06 -5.08 7.78
C LEU A 69 -0.40 -4.96 6.33
N LEU A 70 -1.27 -5.88 5.93
CA LEU A 70 -1.99 -5.87 4.66
C LEU A 70 -3.44 -5.46 4.90
N LEU A 71 -3.84 -4.30 4.40
CA LEU A 71 -5.21 -3.81 4.43
C LEU A 71 -5.87 -4.05 3.06
N MET A 72 -7.00 -4.75 3.05
CA MET A 72 -7.78 -5.00 1.85
C MET A 72 -9.11 -4.27 1.90
N HIS A 73 -9.63 -3.85 0.75
CA HIS A 73 -11.00 -3.33 0.63
C HIS A 73 -11.29 -2.19 1.59
N LEU A 74 -10.32 -1.29 1.73
CA LEU A 74 -10.53 -0.03 2.42
C LEU A 74 -11.31 0.88 1.45
N GLU A 75 -12.56 1.21 1.79
CA GLU A 75 -13.54 1.84 0.88
C GLU A 75 -14.06 3.21 1.37
N SER A 76 -13.61 3.65 2.55
CA SER A 76 -14.05 4.90 3.14
C SER A 76 -12.88 5.81 3.46
N ASP A 77 -12.99 7.06 3.05
CA ASP A 77 -12.05 8.12 3.40
C ASP A 77 -12.20 8.54 4.88
N SER A 78 -13.27 8.14 5.58
CA SER A 78 -13.47 8.46 7.00
C SER A 78 -12.62 7.59 7.94
N ILE A 79 -12.07 6.47 7.43
CA ILE A 79 -11.35 5.50 8.24
C ILE A 79 -9.99 6.09 8.64
N LYS A 80 -9.81 6.25 9.95
CA LYS A 80 -8.57 6.75 10.54
C LYS A 80 -7.77 5.59 11.12
N ILE A 81 -6.52 5.47 10.70
CA ILE A 81 -5.57 4.48 11.20
C ILE A 81 -4.39 5.23 11.81
N ASP A 82 -4.09 4.94 13.06
CA ASP A 82 -2.94 5.50 13.77
C ASP A 82 -1.75 4.54 13.64
N TYR A 83 -0.96 4.73 12.58
CA TYR A 83 0.20 3.89 12.32
C TYR A 83 1.29 3.98 13.40
N GLN A 84 1.27 5.00 14.26
CA GLN A 84 2.23 5.11 15.37
C GLN A 84 1.98 4.06 16.46
N LYS A 85 0.79 3.44 16.48
CA LYS A 85 0.47 2.34 17.39
C LYS A 85 1.14 1.02 17.02
N PHE A 86 1.82 0.94 15.88
CA PHE A 86 2.56 -0.24 15.46
C PHE A 86 4.08 0.00 15.51
N PRO A 87 4.72 -0.23 16.67
CA PRO A 87 6.12 0.15 16.88
C PRO A 87 7.12 -0.63 16.01
N PHE A 88 6.73 -1.81 15.51
CA PHE A 88 7.58 -2.66 14.67
C PHE A 88 7.08 -2.81 13.22
N LEU A 89 6.00 -2.12 12.84
CA LEU A 89 5.44 -2.23 11.49
C LEU A 89 6.46 -1.77 10.47
N THR A 90 6.93 -2.69 9.65
CA THR A 90 7.97 -2.49 8.64
C THR A 90 7.36 -2.44 7.24
N TYR A 91 6.36 -3.28 6.98
CA TYR A 91 5.71 -3.45 5.70
C TYR A 91 4.24 -3.09 5.78
N LEU A 92 3.83 -2.04 5.05
CA LEU A 92 2.44 -1.64 4.92
C LEU A 92 1.98 -1.86 3.48
N THR A 93 1.01 -2.75 3.29
CA THR A 93 0.39 -2.97 1.99
C THR A 93 -1.08 -2.58 2.06
N ILE A 94 -1.55 -1.81 1.08
CA ILE A 94 -2.96 -1.52 0.89
C ILE A 94 -3.33 -2.08 -0.48
N SER A 95 -4.35 -2.93 -0.52
CA SER A 95 -4.72 -3.64 -1.75
C SER A 95 -6.22 -3.58 -2.00
N GLU A 96 -6.60 -3.64 -3.27
CA GLU A 96 -8.00 -3.81 -3.69
C GLU A 96 -8.93 -2.81 -3.00
N SER A 97 -8.53 -1.55 -2.99
CA SER A 97 -9.14 -0.48 -2.19
C SER A 97 -9.49 0.71 -3.07
N ASN A 98 -10.62 1.36 -2.81
CA ASN A 98 -11.06 2.54 -3.53
C ASN A 98 -11.27 3.71 -2.54
N ILE A 99 -10.22 4.51 -2.37
CA ILE A 99 -10.13 5.55 -1.34
C ILE A 99 -9.51 6.80 -1.98
N PRO A 100 -10.25 7.91 -2.08
CA PRO A 100 -9.71 9.16 -2.62
C PRO A 100 -8.45 9.62 -1.89
N VAL A 101 -8.44 9.53 -0.55
CA VAL A 101 -7.32 9.95 0.32
C VAL A 101 -7.00 8.85 1.32
N VAL A 102 -5.86 8.19 1.15
CA VAL A 102 -5.46 7.06 2.01
C VAL A 102 -5.00 7.51 3.40
N PHE A 103 -4.13 8.52 3.44
CA PHE A 103 -3.47 8.94 4.67
C PHE A 103 -4.02 10.28 5.11
N LYS A 104 -5.07 10.28 5.93
CA LYS A 104 -5.55 11.52 6.56
C LYS A 104 -4.69 11.81 7.79
N ASN A 105 -4.04 12.97 7.78
CA ASN A 105 -3.12 13.50 8.81
C ASN A 105 -1.66 13.08 8.65
N TYR A 106 -0.78 14.03 9.00
CA TYR A 106 0.63 13.77 9.20
C TYR A 106 0.82 12.95 10.47
N TYR A 107 1.70 11.97 10.39
CA TYR A 107 2.21 11.20 11.52
C TYR A 107 3.73 11.16 11.44
N SER A 108 4.38 10.75 12.53
CA SER A 108 5.81 10.45 12.53
C SER A 108 5.97 8.96 12.77
N CYS A 109 6.04 8.18 11.69
CA CYS A 109 6.14 6.72 11.73
C CYS A 109 7.50 6.30 11.17
N GLY A 110 8.45 6.06 12.08
CA GLY A 110 9.82 5.65 11.71
C GLY A 110 10.00 4.14 11.55
N SER A 111 8.99 3.34 11.87
CA SER A 111 9.05 1.88 11.78
C SER A 111 8.87 1.39 10.34
N VAL A 112 7.97 2.02 9.57
CA VAL A 112 7.63 1.60 8.21
C VAL A 112 8.78 1.90 7.25
N LYS A 113 9.23 0.85 6.56
CA LYS A 113 10.30 0.90 5.56
C LYS A 113 9.79 0.63 4.15
N GLN A 114 8.65 -0.05 4.01
CA GLN A 114 8.05 -0.34 2.73
C GLN A 114 6.57 -0.04 2.72
N ILE A 115 6.13 0.62 1.66
CA ILE A 115 4.72 0.86 1.36
C ILE A 115 4.42 0.32 -0.03
N SER A 116 3.36 -0.48 -0.14
CA SER A 116 2.85 -0.95 -1.42
C SER A 116 1.36 -0.69 -1.57
N PHE A 117 0.97 -0.17 -2.75
CA PHE A 117 -0.41 -0.04 -3.19
C PHE A 117 -0.66 -1.00 -4.34
N VAL A 118 -1.60 -1.92 -4.19
CA VAL A 118 -1.87 -2.97 -5.19
C VAL A 118 -3.32 -2.96 -5.61
N ASN A 119 -3.59 -2.72 -6.89
CA ASN A 119 -4.97 -2.68 -7.41
C ASN A 119 -5.86 -1.70 -6.63
N CYS A 120 -5.35 -0.49 -6.39
CA CYS A 120 -6.07 0.57 -5.69
C CYS A 120 -6.54 1.68 -6.64
N LYS A 121 -7.68 2.28 -6.31
CA LYS A 121 -8.13 3.55 -6.88
C LYS A 121 -7.93 4.63 -5.82
N ILE A 122 -6.88 5.43 -6.00
CA ILE A 122 -6.47 6.49 -5.06
C ILE A 122 -6.28 7.79 -5.85
N ASP A 123 -6.84 8.88 -5.34
CA ASP A 123 -6.67 10.20 -5.96
C ASP A 123 -5.37 10.85 -5.47
N THR A 124 -5.10 10.76 -4.16
CA THR A 124 -3.86 11.28 -3.55
C THR A 124 -3.48 10.58 -2.25
N ILE A 125 -2.21 10.71 -1.88
CA ILE A 125 -1.62 10.18 -0.63
C ILE A 125 -0.90 11.28 0.18
N LYS A 126 -0.98 12.54 -0.25
CA LYS A 126 -0.13 13.63 0.22
C LYS A 126 -0.22 13.92 1.72
N ASP A 127 -1.40 13.75 2.30
CA ASP A 127 -1.74 14.27 3.63
C ASP A 127 -1.01 13.55 4.78
N GLY A 128 -0.37 12.40 4.52
CA GLY A 128 0.37 11.66 5.54
C GLY A 128 1.53 10.80 5.06
N VAL A 129 1.72 10.57 3.75
CA VAL A 129 2.78 9.67 3.26
C VAL A 129 4.19 10.12 3.67
N LEU A 130 4.45 11.43 3.74
CA LEU A 130 5.75 11.98 4.18
C LEU A 130 6.05 11.69 5.66
N GLY A 131 5.05 11.25 6.42
CA GLY A 131 5.20 10.79 7.79
C GLY A 131 6.00 9.51 7.95
N PHE A 132 6.18 8.74 6.86
CA PHE A 132 7.02 7.54 6.81
C PHE A 132 8.47 7.92 6.47
N TYR A 133 9.13 8.65 7.35
CA TYR A 133 10.43 9.28 7.08
C TYR A 133 11.61 8.29 6.94
N ASN A 134 11.41 7.02 7.30
CA ASN A 134 12.37 5.94 7.10
C ASN A 134 12.03 5.04 5.90
N LEU A 135 11.14 5.50 5.01
CA LEU A 135 10.75 4.74 3.83
C LEU A 135 11.94 4.47 2.90
N ILE A 136 12.15 3.20 2.58
CA ILE A 136 13.19 2.68 1.69
C ILE A 136 12.58 2.26 0.36
N ASP A 137 11.38 1.69 0.39
CA ASP A 137 10.72 1.11 -0.76
C ASP A 137 9.28 1.64 -0.88
N PHE A 138 8.97 2.20 -2.06
CA PHE A 138 7.64 2.67 -2.39
C PHE A 138 7.19 2.01 -3.70
N GLU A 139 6.09 1.26 -3.63
CA GLU A 139 5.50 0.60 -4.80
C GLU A 139 4.03 0.96 -5.00
N CYS A 140 3.66 1.19 -6.26
CA CYS A 140 2.29 1.20 -6.75
C CYS A 140 2.19 0.23 -7.91
N SER A 141 1.28 -0.74 -7.86
CA SER A 141 1.01 -1.66 -8.95
C SER A 141 -0.47 -1.70 -9.29
N ARG A 142 -0.79 -1.62 -10.59
CA ARG A 142 -2.17 -1.64 -11.08
C ARG A 142 -3.05 -0.57 -10.41
N THR A 143 -2.46 0.58 -10.07
CA THR A 143 -3.21 1.71 -9.50
C THR A 143 -3.64 2.69 -10.59
N SER A 144 -4.76 3.39 -10.39
CA SER A 144 -5.18 4.48 -11.28
C SER A 144 -4.30 5.74 -11.11
N ASP A 145 -4.62 6.85 -11.79
CA ASP A 145 -3.84 8.09 -11.86
C ASP A 145 -3.65 8.82 -10.50
N ILE A 146 -2.85 8.26 -9.60
CA ILE A 146 -2.48 8.89 -8.32
C ILE A 146 -1.78 10.22 -8.61
N VAL A 147 -2.28 11.28 -7.99
CA VAL A 147 -1.62 12.59 -7.99
C VAL A 147 -0.62 12.64 -6.83
N PHE A 148 0.66 12.60 -7.18
CA PHE A 148 1.77 12.83 -6.26
C PHE A 148 2.01 14.34 -6.10
N ASP A 149 1.42 14.92 -5.05
CA ASP A 149 1.54 16.33 -4.66
C ASP A 149 2.61 16.51 -3.57
N PHE A 150 3.77 15.88 -3.77
CA PHE A 150 4.98 15.93 -2.94
C PHE A 150 6.17 15.55 -3.80
N LEU A 151 7.40 15.86 -3.37
CA LEU A 151 8.59 15.45 -4.12
C LEU A 151 9.07 14.08 -3.61
N PHE A 152 9.32 13.13 -4.51
CA PHE A 152 9.91 11.85 -4.10
C PHE A 152 11.30 12.01 -3.46
N SER A 153 11.99 13.13 -3.73
CA SER A 153 13.24 13.49 -3.07
C SER A 153 13.10 13.85 -1.59
N ASP A 154 11.88 14.07 -1.10
CA ASP A 154 11.62 14.33 0.32
C ASP A 154 11.79 13.06 1.16
N PHE A 155 11.71 11.87 0.55
CA PHE A 155 12.08 10.61 1.18
C PHE A 155 13.60 10.42 1.13
N SER A 156 14.27 10.88 2.17
CA SER A 156 15.73 10.84 2.27
C SER A 156 16.32 9.43 2.20
N ASN A 157 15.57 8.40 2.56
CA ASN A 157 16.03 7.01 2.58
C ASN A 157 15.53 6.16 1.39
N LEU A 158 14.80 6.74 0.45
CA LEU A 158 14.18 5.98 -0.64
C LEU A 158 15.24 5.39 -1.58
N GLU A 159 15.25 4.07 -1.68
CA GLU A 159 16.16 3.29 -2.52
C GLU A 159 15.45 2.63 -3.69
N VAL A 160 14.18 2.28 -3.54
CA VAL A 160 13.37 1.59 -4.55
C VAL A 160 12.09 2.37 -4.79
N LEU A 161 11.83 2.65 -6.07
CA LEU A 161 10.58 3.26 -6.51
C LEU A 161 9.99 2.47 -7.67
N GLY A 162 8.89 1.79 -7.42
CA GLY A 162 8.14 1.05 -8.44
C GLY A 162 6.77 1.67 -8.67
N LEU A 163 6.52 2.24 -9.84
CA LEU A 163 5.24 2.85 -10.16
C LEU A 163 4.70 2.27 -11.46
N ASP A 164 3.75 1.35 -11.32
CA ASP A 164 2.89 0.86 -12.38
C ASP A 164 1.49 1.44 -12.22
N TYR A 165 1.32 2.60 -12.86
CA TYR A 165 0.16 3.47 -12.76
C TYR A 165 -0.10 4.12 -14.11
N ARG A 166 -1.37 4.44 -14.41
CA ARG A 166 -1.79 4.90 -15.75
C ARG A 166 -1.45 6.35 -16.09
N SER A 167 -0.51 6.97 -15.38
CA SER A 167 -0.34 8.41 -15.45
C SER A 167 0.29 8.91 -16.75
N SER A 168 -0.09 10.15 -17.07
CA SER A 168 0.46 10.96 -18.16
C SER A 168 1.71 11.76 -17.75
N ARG A 169 2.23 11.60 -16.54
CA ARG A 169 3.35 12.39 -16.01
C ARG A 169 4.32 11.54 -15.22
N ILE A 170 5.61 11.84 -15.36
CA ILE A 170 6.66 11.37 -14.44
C ILE A 170 6.43 12.05 -13.08
N PRO A 171 6.55 11.32 -11.95
CA PRO A 171 6.36 11.93 -10.65
C PRO A 171 7.43 12.98 -10.33
N PRO A 172 7.05 14.04 -9.61
CA PRO A 172 7.95 15.13 -9.31
C PRO A 172 9.03 14.71 -8.31
N GLY A 173 10.21 15.34 -8.41
CA GLY A 173 11.32 15.10 -7.48
C GLY A 173 12.19 13.87 -7.76
N ILE A 174 11.80 12.95 -8.66
CA ILE A 174 12.56 11.71 -8.92
C ILE A 174 14.02 11.98 -9.31
N CYS A 175 14.27 13.02 -10.11
CA CYS A 175 15.63 13.41 -10.51
C CYS A 175 16.55 13.74 -9.33
N PHE A 176 15.98 14.01 -8.15
CA PHE A 176 16.70 14.46 -6.96
C PHE A 176 16.72 13.41 -5.84
N CYS A 177 16.20 12.20 -6.06
CA CYS A 177 16.28 11.09 -5.12
C CYS A 177 17.73 10.56 -5.03
N ARG A 178 18.50 11.05 -4.07
CA ARG A 178 19.95 10.81 -3.96
C ARG A 178 20.33 9.36 -3.64
N ASN A 179 19.44 8.65 -2.95
CA ASN A 179 19.66 7.27 -2.50
C ASN A 179 18.95 6.24 -3.38
N LEU A 180 18.27 6.67 -4.45
CA LEU A 180 17.56 5.76 -5.34
C LEU A 180 18.55 4.82 -6.02
N LYS A 181 18.27 3.52 -5.95
CA LYS A 181 19.06 2.42 -6.54
C LYS A 181 18.28 1.70 -7.63
N ALA A 182 16.96 1.66 -7.51
CA ALA A 182 16.07 1.05 -8.48
C ALA A 182 14.87 1.94 -8.80
N LEU A 183 14.55 2.06 -10.09
CA LEU A 183 13.38 2.79 -10.59
C LEU A 183 12.64 1.97 -11.64
N LEU A 184 11.43 1.52 -11.33
CA LEU A 184 10.55 0.87 -12.29
C LEU A 184 9.37 1.81 -12.57
N LEU A 185 9.23 2.23 -13.82
CA LEU A 185 8.13 3.10 -14.25
C LEU A 185 7.37 2.44 -15.39
N SER A 186 6.10 2.14 -15.17
CA SER A 186 5.15 1.77 -16.22
C SER A 186 4.22 2.96 -16.43
N ILE A 187 4.38 3.63 -17.57
CA ILE A 187 3.73 4.92 -17.90
C ILE A 187 3.18 4.90 -19.33
N ASN A 188 2.33 5.88 -19.66
CA ASN A 188 1.83 6.01 -21.03
C ASN A 188 2.96 6.30 -22.03
N LYS A 189 2.92 5.72 -23.23
CA LYS A 189 3.96 5.87 -24.27
C LYS A 189 4.21 7.33 -24.70
N LYS A 190 3.25 8.23 -24.45
CA LYS A 190 3.30 9.65 -24.84
C LYS A 190 3.90 10.56 -23.76
N VAL A 191 4.24 10.03 -22.58
CA VAL A 191 4.81 10.82 -21.49
C VAL A 191 6.25 11.19 -21.83
N PRO A 192 6.61 12.48 -21.87
CA PRO A 192 7.99 12.90 -22.02
C PRO A 192 8.84 12.38 -20.86
N ILE A 193 9.93 11.68 -21.19
CA ILE A 193 10.92 11.22 -20.22
C ILE A 193 11.93 12.37 -20.02
N PRO A 194 12.09 12.90 -18.79
CA PRO A 194 13.05 13.98 -18.56
C PRO A 194 14.49 13.46 -18.67
N ASP A 195 15.37 14.29 -19.22
CA ASP A 195 16.79 13.95 -19.45
C ASP A 195 17.53 13.51 -18.19
N CYS A 196 17.08 13.99 -17.02
CA CYS A 196 17.64 13.60 -15.74
C CYS A 196 17.58 12.07 -15.50
N LEU A 197 16.57 11.36 -16.04
CA LEU A 197 16.47 9.91 -15.84
C LEU A 197 17.59 9.18 -16.57
N ASN A 198 18.07 9.73 -17.68
CA ASN A 198 19.23 9.20 -18.41
C ASN A 198 20.54 9.43 -17.66
N SER A 199 20.59 10.39 -16.73
CA SER A 199 21.77 10.67 -15.91
C SER A 199 21.77 9.95 -14.56
N LEU A 200 20.65 9.32 -14.16
CA LEU A 200 20.60 8.48 -12.97
C LEU A 200 21.46 7.22 -13.17
N LYS A 201 22.49 7.06 -12.36
CA LYS A 201 23.37 5.86 -12.35
C LYS A 201 22.73 4.74 -11.53
N ILE A 202 21.51 4.34 -11.89
CA ILE A 202 20.68 3.41 -11.14
C ILE A 202 20.16 2.30 -12.07
N ASN A 203 19.66 1.21 -11.49
CA ASN A 203 18.93 0.22 -12.26
C ASN A 203 17.52 0.76 -12.55
N TYR A 204 17.25 1.21 -13.77
CA TYR A 204 15.90 1.65 -14.12
C TYR A 204 15.34 0.97 -15.36
N LYS A 205 14.02 0.75 -15.34
CA LYS A 205 13.26 0.17 -16.44
C LYS A 205 12.01 0.99 -16.68
N LEU A 206 11.86 1.47 -17.91
CA LEU A 206 10.66 2.12 -18.40
C LEU A 206 9.84 1.13 -19.23
N ILE A 207 8.56 0.97 -18.89
CA ILE A 207 7.62 0.10 -19.59
C ILE A 207 6.49 0.97 -20.15
N GLY A 208 6.51 1.24 -21.45
CA GLY A 208 5.42 1.96 -22.13
C GLY A 208 4.26 1.02 -22.45
N ARG A 209 3.23 0.94 -21.59
CA ARG A 209 2.20 -0.12 -21.68
C ARG A 209 0.75 0.35 -21.52
N PHE A 210 0.33 1.42 -22.18
CA PHE A 210 -1.11 1.60 -22.41
C PHE A 210 -1.33 2.17 -23.82
N GLU A 211 -1.85 1.34 -24.71
CA GLU A 211 -2.64 1.81 -25.84
C GLU A 211 -4.07 1.92 -25.34
N ASP A 212 -4.61 3.14 -25.30
CA ASP A 212 -6.04 3.36 -25.11
C ASP A 212 -6.77 2.64 -26.25
N SER A 213 -7.36 1.48 -25.99
CA SER A 213 -8.25 0.79 -26.93
C SER A 213 -9.63 1.47 -27.01
N SER A 214 -9.73 2.74 -26.59
CA SER A 214 -10.97 3.51 -26.46
C SER A 214 -11.15 4.58 -27.55
N THR A 215 -10.26 4.70 -28.55
CA THR A 215 -10.55 5.52 -29.73
C THR A 215 -11.69 4.88 -30.53
N PRO A 216 -12.87 5.51 -30.66
CA PRO A 216 -13.85 5.07 -31.63
C PRO A 216 -13.22 5.25 -33.01
N SER A 217 -13.24 4.20 -33.82
CA SER A 217 -12.91 4.28 -35.23
C SER A 217 -13.73 5.43 -35.84
N LYS A 218 -13.05 6.49 -36.28
CA LYS A 218 -13.66 7.42 -37.23
C LYS A 218 -13.98 6.63 -38.49
N THR A 219 -15.20 6.14 -38.60
CA THR A 219 -15.79 5.77 -39.89
C THR A 219 -16.03 7.07 -40.64
N SER A 220 -15.16 7.33 -41.61
CA SER A 220 -15.38 8.25 -42.70
C SER A 220 -16.62 7.84 -43.48
N LEU A 221 -17.58 8.75 -43.61
CA LEU A 221 -18.52 8.85 -44.72
C LEU A 221 -18.44 10.28 -45.25
#